data_AF-A0AAN8VFS9-F1
#
_entry.id   AF-A0AAN8VFS9-F1
#
_cell.length_a   1.000
_cell.length_b   1.000
_cell.length_c   1.000
_cell.angle_alpha   90.00
_cell.angle_beta   90.00
_cell.angle_gamma   90.00
#
_symmetry.space_group_name_H-M   'P 1'
#
loop_
_entity.id
_entity.type
_entity.pdbx_description
1 polymer ?
#
loop_
_entity_poly.entity_id
_entity_poly.type
_entity_poly.pdbx_seq_one_letter_code
_entity_poly.pdbx_strand_id
1 'polypeptide(L)'
;MEQPLTNGNSGSGTAASIAGSAAAVARATTSSKLSQLTESLKLEHQLLRVPFEHYKKTIRTNHRSVEKEVCSVVAAVSDAADADLSQNDAVQQLNSLVSRLQGLKRKLEEGSRAENLQAQRCRARLDHLESADAENIAEWNKTRLNRCLVDYMLRRSYYDTAMKLAETSNIQDLVDIDVFQEARRVIEALQNRDVSPALAWCAENKSRLKKSKSKFEFQLRLQEFIELVRAENNMRAITYARKHLAQWGSTHLKELQRVMATLAFKSNTECSTYKALFEPKQWDLLVDQFKQEFCKLYGMTLEPLLNIFLQAGLSALKTPFCYDDDCTKEDPLSQESFRKLALPLPFSKQHHSKLVCYITKELMDTENPPLVLPNGYVYSTKALEDMARRNNGKITCPRTGLVCSYTDLVKAYIS
;
A
#
# COMPACT_ATOMS: atom_id res chain seq x y z
N MET A 1 60.38 44.53 -49.55
CA MET A 1 60.37 43.13 -49.99
C MET A 1 59.92 42.30 -48.80
N GLU A 2 58.61 42.21 -48.61
CA GLU A 2 57.69 41.19 -49.15
C GLU A 2 57.60 39.95 -48.26
N GLN A 3 56.33 39.61 -47.98
CA GLN A 3 55.69 38.73 -47.00
C GLN A 3 55.91 37.20 -47.23
N PRO A 4 55.40 36.23 -46.40
CA PRO A 4 54.16 36.32 -45.62
C PRO A 4 54.08 35.71 -44.20
N LEU A 5 53.09 36.26 -43.47
CA LEU A 5 52.50 35.76 -42.22
C LEU A 5 51.44 34.69 -42.54
N THR A 6 51.44 33.59 -41.79
CA THR A 6 50.42 32.53 -41.84
C THR A 6 49.42 32.65 -40.68
N ASN A 7 48.13 32.61 -41.05
CA ASN A 7 46.96 32.54 -40.17
C ASN A 7 46.88 31.20 -39.43
N GLY A 8 46.59 31.24 -38.13
CA GLY A 8 46.38 30.07 -37.26
C GLY A 8 45.10 30.17 -36.43
N ASN A 9 43.99 29.83 -37.09
CA ASN A 9 42.64 29.46 -36.64
C ASN A 9 42.39 29.27 -35.11
N SER A 10 41.57 30.15 -34.53
CA SER A 10 40.91 30.00 -33.22
C SER A 10 39.54 29.30 -33.36
N GLY A 11 39.53 27.96 -33.29
CA GLY A 11 38.31 27.15 -33.50
C GLY A 11 38.06 25.99 -32.53
N SER A 12 38.88 25.79 -31.49
CA SER A 12 38.80 24.58 -30.64
C SER A 12 38.17 24.78 -29.25
N GLY A 13 37.88 26.03 -28.83
CA GLY A 13 37.37 26.32 -27.49
C GLY A 13 35.87 26.06 -27.28
N THR A 14 35.06 26.18 -28.33
CA THR A 14 33.59 26.11 -28.23
C THR A 14 33.07 24.67 -28.13
N ALA A 15 33.61 23.73 -28.91
CA ALA A 15 33.14 22.33 -28.90
C ALA A 15 33.38 21.60 -27.56
N ALA A 16 34.53 21.86 -26.91
CA ALA A 16 34.85 21.27 -25.61
C ALA A 16 33.95 21.81 -24.47
N SER A 17 33.59 23.10 -24.53
CA SER A 17 32.69 23.73 -23.56
C SER A 17 31.24 23.21 -23.67
N ILE A 18 30.77 22.95 -24.90
CA ILE A 18 29.43 22.43 -25.18
C ILE A 18 29.33 20.94 -24.76
N ALA A 19 30.37 20.15 -25.01
CA ALA A 19 30.42 18.74 -24.57
C ALA A 19 30.46 18.61 -23.04
N GLY A 20 31.24 19.47 -22.36
CA GLY A 20 31.27 19.52 -20.89
C GLY A 20 29.93 19.97 -20.27
N SER A 21 29.27 20.95 -20.89
CA SER A 21 27.92 21.41 -20.52
C SER A 21 26.86 20.32 -20.69
N ALA A 22 26.83 19.63 -21.84
CA ALA A 22 25.88 18.55 -22.10
C ALA A 22 26.07 17.36 -21.14
N ALA A 23 27.31 17.00 -20.83
CA ALA A 23 27.62 15.96 -19.86
C ALA A 23 27.21 16.35 -18.43
N ALA A 24 27.40 17.62 -18.04
CA ALA A 24 26.98 18.14 -16.74
C ALA A 24 25.45 18.15 -16.60
N VAL A 25 24.72 18.59 -17.63
CA VAL A 25 23.25 18.60 -17.68
C VAL A 25 22.67 17.18 -17.64
N ALA A 26 23.27 16.22 -18.36
CA ALA A 26 22.88 14.82 -18.30
C ALA A 26 23.08 14.23 -16.89
N ARG A 27 24.17 14.63 -16.21
CA ARG A 27 24.51 14.19 -14.84
C ARG A 27 23.60 14.84 -13.78
N ALA A 28 23.21 16.10 -13.97
CA ALA A 28 22.24 16.79 -13.11
C ALA A 28 20.83 16.22 -13.26
N THR A 29 20.41 15.91 -14.50
CA THR A 29 19.11 15.32 -14.80
C THR A 29 18.99 13.89 -14.23
N THR A 30 20.04 13.08 -14.34
CA THR A 30 20.10 11.74 -13.74
C THR A 30 20.13 11.81 -12.21
N SER A 31 20.88 12.76 -11.61
CA SER A 31 20.88 13.00 -10.17
C SER A 31 19.50 13.41 -9.63
N SER A 32 18.78 14.30 -10.33
CA SER A 32 17.41 14.70 -9.96
C SER A 32 16.44 13.53 -10.03
N LYS A 33 16.47 12.74 -11.12
CA LYS A 33 15.64 11.53 -11.27
C LYS A 33 15.92 10.49 -10.19
N LEU A 34 17.19 10.31 -9.79
CA LEU A 34 17.60 9.39 -8.72
C LEU A 34 17.08 9.85 -7.35
N SER A 35 17.10 11.16 -7.09
CA SER A 35 16.55 11.73 -5.85
C SER A 35 15.02 11.55 -5.76
N GLN A 36 14.30 11.75 -6.87
CA GLN A 36 12.86 11.51 -6.96
C GLN A 36 12.52 10.03 -6.77
N LEU A 37 13.34 9.14 -7.34
CA LEU A 37 13.21 7.70 -7.16
C LEU A 37 13.38 7.32 -5.68
N THR A 38 14.40 7.84 -5.00
CA THR A 38 14.66 7.58 -3.59
C THR A 38 13.48 7.98 -2.70
N GLU A 39 12.87 9.14 -2.93
CA GLU A 39 11.67 9.56 -2.19
C GLU A 39 10.46 8.68 -2.53
N SER A 40 10.31 8.27 -3.78
CA SER A 40 9.20 7.38 -4.19
C SER A 40 9.28 6.00 -3.53
N LEU A 41 10.49 5.46 -3.33
CA LEU A 41 10.72 4.19 -2.65
C LEU A 41 10.32 4.22 -1.17
N LYS A 42 10.32 5.38 -0.51
CA LYS A 42 9.82 5.51 0.87
C LYS A 42 8.33 5.24 0.99
N LEU A 43 7.58 5.44 -0.10
CA LEU A 43 6.13 5.17 -0.16
C LEU A 43 5.83 3.67 -0.35
N GLU A 44 6.85 2.84 -0.57
CA GLU A 44 6.73 1.40 -0.84
C GLU A 44 6.78 0.54 0.42
N HIS A 45 6.68 1.13 1.62
CA HIS A 45 6.76 0.39 2.89
C HIS A 45 5.79 -0.80 2.95
N GLN A 46 4.54 -0.60 2.52
CA GLN A 46 3.51 -1.63 2.53
C GLN A 46 3.88 -2.82 1.63
N LEU A 47 4.55 -2.57 0.49
CA LEU A 47 4.95 -3.59 -0.47
C LEU A 47 5.82 -4.67 0.18
N LEU A 48 6.78 -4.27 1.01
CA LEU A 48 7.68 -5.20 1.71
C LEU A 48 7.09 -5.69 3.03
N ARG A 49 6.30 -4.86 3.71
CA ARG A 49 5.83 -5.16 5.08
C ARG A 49 4.84 -6.31 5.13
N VAL A 50 3.85 -6.33 4.23
CA VAL A 50 2.80 -7.36 4.19
C VAL A 50 3.36 -8.78 4.02
N PRO A 51 4.18 -9.09 3.00
CA PRO A 51 4.68 -10.44 2.76
C PRO A 51 5.68 -10.84 3.83
N PHE A 52 6.45 -9.90 4.39
CA PHE A 52 7.33 -10.17 5.52
C PHE A 52 6.56 -10.54 6.80
N GLU A 53 5.46 -9.85 7.09
CA GLU A 53 4.60 -10.21 8.22
C GLU A 53 3.91 -11.56 8.00
N HIS A 54 3.50 -11.87 6.78
CA HIS A 54 2.95 -13.17 6.43
C HIS A 54 4.02 -14.28 6.55
N TYR A 55 5.23 -14.08 6.04
CA TYR A 55 6.36 -15.00 6.19
C TYR A 55 6.67 -15.29 7.66
N LYS A 56 6.73 -14.25 8.50
CA LYS A 56 6.92 -14.39 9.95
C LYS A 56 5.75 -15.12 10.63
N LYS A 57 4.51 -15.01 10.13
CA LYS A 57 3.37 -15.79 10.63
C LYS A 57 3.60 -17.27 10.32
N THR A 58 3.97 -17.60 9.09
CA THR A 58 4.22 -18.97 8.64
C THR A 58 5.34 -19.65 9.44
N ILE A 59 6.51 -19.00 9.57
CA ILE A 59 7.65 -19.52 10.35
C ILE A 59 7.24 -19.81 11.80
N ARG A 60 6.56 -18.86 12.46
CA ARG A 60 6.14 -19.05 13.87
C ARG A 60 5.16 -20.20 14.03
N THR A 61 4.27 -20.38 13.05
CA THR A 61 3.26 -21.45 13.09
C THR A 61 3.93 -22.81 12.92
N ASN A 62 4.81 -22.93 11.93
CA ASN A 62 5.57 -24.15 11.67
C ASN A 62 6.47 -24.50 12.86
N HIS A 63 7.21 -23.53 13.39
CA HIS A 63 8.07 -23.71 14.56
C HIS A 63 7.28 -24.20 15.79
N ARG A 64 6.15 -23.56 16.14
CA ARG A 64 5.31 -24.00 17.26
C ARG A 64 4.75 -25.41 17.06
N SER A 65 4.38 -25.75 15.83
CA SER A 65 3.89 -27.10 15.53
C SER A 65 4.98 -28.15 15.76
N VAL A 66 6.22 -27.86 15.36
CA VAL A 66 7.37 -28.74 15.59
C VAL A 66 7.67 -28.85 17.08
N GLU A 67 7.83 -27.73 17.79
CA GLU A 67 8.11 -27.72 19.22
C GLU A 67 7.06 -28.54 19.99
N LYS A 68 5.77 -28.28 19.77
CA LYS A 68 4.69 -28.97 20.47
C LYS A 68 4.71 -30.48 20.23
N GLU A 69 4.84 -30.90 18.98
CA GLU A 69 4.76 -32.31 18.63
C GLU A 69 6.01 -33.07 19.06
N VAL A 70 7.19 -32.49 18.87
CA VAL A 70 8.46 -33.08 19.33
C VAL A 70 8.49 -33.20 20.85
N CYS A 71 8.13 -32.16 21.59
CA CYS A 71 8.05 -32.23 23.06
C CYS A 71 7.06 -33.32 23.51
N SER A 72 5.91 -33.44 22.85
CA SER A 72 4.91 -34.46 23.20
C SER A 72 5.38 -35.89 22.88
N VAL A 73 6.12 -36.09 21.78
CA VAL A 73 6.70 -37.40 21.45
C VAL A 73 7.81 -37.75 22.43
N VAL A 74 8.71 -36.82 22.75
CA VAL A 74 9.79 -37.04 23.73
C VAL A 74 9.22 -37.40 25.11
N ALA A 75 8.19 -36.68 25.56
CA ALA A 75 7.52 -36.98 26.82
C ALA A 75 6.90 -38.39 26.80
N ALA A 76 6.19 -38.75 25.73
CA ALA A 76 5.58 -40.07 25.59
C ALA A 76 6.61 -41.21 25.53
N VAL A 77 7.80 -40.97 24.95
CA VAL A 77 8.91 -41.93 25.00
C VAL A 77 9.44 -42.10 26.41
N SER A 78 9.58 -41.00 27.18
CA SER A 78 9.99 -41.06 28.58
C SER A 78 8.99 -41.83 29.43
N ASP A 79 7.70 -41.51 29.30
CA ASP A 79 6.62 -42.16 30.05
C ASP A 79 6.56 -43.67 29.73
N ALA A 80 6.80 -44.04 28.46
CA ALA A 80 6.86 -45.44 28.05
C ALA A 80 8.12 -46.17 28.53
N ALA A 81 9.22 -45.47 28.79
CA ALA A 81 10.44 -46.06 29.34
C ALA A 81 10.31 -46.34 30.85
N ASP A 82 9.52 -45.52 31.56
CA ASP A 82 9.30 -45.65 33.00
C ASP A 82 8.12 -46.60 33.34
N ALA A 83 7.26 -46.91 32.37
CA ALA A 83 6.09 -47.78 32.56
C ALA A 83 6.42 -49.27 32.37
N ASP A 84 5.86 -50.11 33.25
CA ASP A 84 5.96 -51.57 33.16
C ASP A 84 4.97 -52.09 32.09
N LEU A 85 5.36 -51.97 30.82
CA LEU A 85 4.55 -52.26 29.65
C LEU A 85 4.77 -53.69 29.13
N SER A 86 3.71 -54.35 28.68
CA SER A 86 3.86 -55.59 27.92
C SER A 86 4.56 -55.33 26.59
N GLN A 87 5.27 -56.33 26.06
CA GLN A 87 5.97 -56.19 24.77
C GLN A 87 5.04 -55.76 23.63
N ASN A 88 3.80 -56.25 23.61
CA ASN A 88 2.82 -55.89 22.60
C ASN A 88 2.36 -54.44 22.74
N ASP A 89 2.14 -53.96 23.97
CA ASP A 89 1.73 -52.58 24.24
C ASP A 89 2.85 -51.59 23.91
N ALA A 90 4.09 -51.94 24.24
CA ALA A 90 5.27 -51.14 23.89
C ALA A 90 5.41 -50.97 22.36
N VAL A 91 5.23 -52.06 21.60
CA VAL A 91 5.26 -52.01 20.12
C VAL A 91 4.11 -51.15 19.58
N GLN A 92 2.90 -51.26 20.13
CA GLN A 92 1.76 -50.42 19.70
C GLN A 92 2.01 -48.93 19.99
N GLN A 93 2.54 -48.59 21.16
CA GLN A 93 2.89 -47.22 21.51
C GLN A 93 3.98 -46.64 20.59
N LEU A 94 5.06 -47.40 20.34
CA LEU A 94 6.11 -46.97 19.41
C LEU A 94 5.58 -46.75 17.99
N ASN A 95 4.73 -47.65 17.49
CA ASN A 95 4.09 -47.48 16.18
C ASN A 95 3.21 -46.23 16.12
N SER A 96 2.47 -45.92 17.20
CA SER A 96 1.71 -44.68 17.32
C SER A 96 2.63 -43.45 17.25
N LEU A 97 3.75 -43.44 17.99
CA LEU A 97 4.72 -42.33 17.96
C LEU A 97 5.39 -42.17 16.59
N VAL A 98 5.75 -43.27 15.92
CA VAL A 98 6.27 -43.25 14.55
C VAL A 98 5.23 -42.64 13.59
N SER A 99 3.96 -43.02 13.71
CA SER A 99 2.90 -42.47 12.87
C SER A 99 2.72 -40.95 13.07
N ARG A 100 2.84 -40.48 14.31
CA ARG A 100 2.79 -39.04 14.66
C ARG A 100 3.97 -38.28 14.06
N LEU A 101 5.20 -38.82 14.16
CA LEU A 101 6.40 -38.22 13.56
C LEU A 101 6.32 -38.19 12.03
N GLN A 102 5.79 -39.23 11.40
CA GLN A 102 5.53 -39.23 9.96
C GLN A 102 4.50 -38.16 9.56
N GLY A 103 3.45 -38.00 10.37
CA GLY A 103 2.46 -36.92 10.20
C GLY A 103 3.10 -35.53 10.34
N LEU A 104 3.97 -35.34 11.34
CA LEU A 104 4.72 -34.10 11.53
C LEU A 104 5.64 -33.81 10.35
N LYS A 105 6.35 -34.83 9.82
CA LYS A 105 7.21 -34.69 8.63
C LYS A 105 6.42 -34.14 7.44
N ARG A 106 5.25 -34.73 7.13
CA ARG A 106 4.38 -34.26 6.03
C ARG A 106 3.94 -32.81 6.23
N LYS A 107 3.51 -32.45 7.44
CA LYS A 107 3.15 -31.06 7.78
C LYS A 107 4.32 -30.10 7.64
N LEU A 108 5.53 -30.52 8.01
CA LEU A 108 6.73 -29.69 7.88
C LEU A 108 7.14 -29.49 6.42
N GLU A 109 6.97 -30.49 5.57
CA GLU A 109 7.19 -30.35 4.12
C GLU A 109 6.20 -29.34 3.50
N GLU A 110 4.93 -29.39 3.86
CA GLU A 110 3.93 -28.39 3.46
C GLU A 110 4.27 -27.00 4.00
N GLY A 111 4.64 -26.91 5.27
CA GLY A 111 5.08 -25.67 5.91
C GLY A 111 6.32 -25.06 5.22
N SER A 112 7.30 -25.88 4.87
CA SER A 112 8.51 -25.46 4.16
C SER A 112 8.20 -24.95 2.75
N ARG A 113 7.29 -25.59 2.01
CA ARG A 113 6.83 -25.07 0.70
C ARG A 113 6.17 -23.70 0.87
N ALA A 114 5.31 -23.54 1.86
CA ALA A 114 4.67 -22.26 2.15
C ALA A 114 5.69 -21.17 2.54
N GLU A 115 6.67 -21.49 3.39
CA GLU A 115 7.77 -20.57 3.74
C GLU A 115 8.58 -20.13 2.52
N ASN A 116 8.98 -21.08 1.67
CA ASN A 116 9.74 -20.81 0.45
C ASN A 116 8.97 -19.91 -0.51
N LEU A 117 7.67 -20.12 -0.68
CA LEU A 117 6.82 -19.26 -1.50
C LEU A 117 6.80 -17.82 -0.97
N GLN A 118 6.69 -17.63 0.35
CA GLN A 118 6.68 -16.29 0.93
C GLN A 118 8.05 -15.61 0.85
N ALA A 119 9.13 -16.38 1.03
CA ALA A 119 10.49 -15.89 0.82
C ALA A 119 10.73 -15.46 -0.64
N GLN A 120 10.24 -16.24 -1.61
CA GLN A 120 10.28 -15.90 -3.03
C GLN A 120 9.53 -14.60 -3.31
N ARG A 121 8.33 -14.40 -2.77
CA ARG A 121 7.57 -13.15 -2.90
C ARG A 121 8.31 -11.95 -2.30
N CYS A 122 8.95 -12.13 -1.14
CA CYS A 122 9.78 -11.07 -0.56
C CYS A 122 10.94 -10.70 -1.49
N ARG A 123 11.60 -11.71 -2.10
CA ARG A 123 12.69 -11.49 -3.06
C ARG A 123 12.22 -10.80 -4.33
N ALA A 124 11.15 -11.29 -4.97
CA ALA A 124 10.59 -10.70 -6.18
C ALA A 124 10.24 -9.21 -6.00
N ARG A 125 9.77 -8.82 -4.80
CA ARG A 125 9.48 -7.42 -4.49
C ARG A 125 10.74 -6.59 -4.26
N LEU A 126 11.79 -7.15 -3.67
CA LEU A 126 13.09 -6.48 -3.57
C LEU A 126 13.70 -6.27 -4.97
N ASP A 127 13.72 -7.31 -5.79
CA ASP A 127 14.21 -7.26 -7.18
C ASP A 127 13.42 -6.21 -7.99
N HIS A 128 12.10 -6.12 -7.80
CA HIS A 128 11.28 -5.09 -8.42
C HIS A 128 11.63 -3.66 -7.96
N LEU A 129 11.95 -3.46 -6.68
CA LEU A 129 12.39 -2.15 -6.18
C LEU A 129 13.79 -1.79 -6.69
N GLU A 130 14.68 -2.76 -6.82
CA GLU A 130 16.03 -2.57 -7.36
C GLU A 130 16.03 -2.30 -8.87
N SER A 131 15.06 -2.87 -9.62
CA SER A 131 14.90 -2.63 -11.06
C SER A 131 14.43 -1.20 -11.42
N ALA A 132 14.20 -0.35 -10.43
CA ALA A 132 13.82 1.02 -10.63
C ALA A 132 15.02 1.84 -11.14
N ASP A 133 15.05 2.08 -12.45
CA ASP A 133 16.10 2.87 -13.11
C ASP A 133 15.48 3.97 -14.00
N ALA A 134 16.27 5.02 -14.27
CA ALA A 134 15.87 6.18 -15.05
C ALA A 134 15.45 5.81 -16.50
N GLU A 135 16.00 4.73 -17.06
CA GLU A 135 15.66 4.24 -18.40
C GLU A 135 14.34 3.44 -18.42
N ASN A 136 13.98 2.77 -17.32
CA ASN A 136 12.79 1.91 -17.22
C ASN A 136 11.66 2.49 -16.35
N ILE A 137 11.74 3.76 -16.00
CA ILE A 137 10.83 4.39 -15.02
C ILE A 137 9.36 4.35 -15.45
N ALA A 138 9.07 4.34 -16.76
CA ALA A 138 7.71 4.29 -17.28
C ALA A 138 7.04 2.93 -17.02
N GLU A 139 7.70 1.83 -17.32
CA GLU A 139 7.15 0.48 -17.08
C GLU A 139 7.12 0.16 -15.58
N TRP A 140 8.12 0.64 -14.83
CA TRP A 140 8.11 0.53 -13.37
C TRP A 140 6.90 1.25 -12.76
N ASN A 141 6.62 2.48 -13.19
CA ASN A 141 5.45 3.24 -12.74
C ASN A 141 4.12 2.57 -13.14
N LYS A 142 4.04 1.97 -14.33
CA LYS A 142 2.88 1.21 -14.78
C LYS A 142 2.65 -0.02 -13.90
N THR A 143 3.71 -0.76 -13.58
CA THR A 143 3.67 -1.89 -12.65
C THR A 143 3.19 -1.46 -11.26
N ARG A 144 3.73 -0.34 -10.75
CA ARG A 144 3.32 0.27 -9.49
C ARG A 144 1.84 0.66 -9.49
N LEU A 145 1.34 1.26 -10.57
CA LEU A 145 -0.07 1.60 -10.71
C LEU A 145 -0.94 0.34 -10.71
N ASN A 146 -0.59 -0.69 -11.48
CA ASN A 146 -1.33 -1.95 -11.50
C ASN A 146 -1.41 -2.59 -10.10
N ARG A 147 -0.29 -2.59 -9.35
CA ARG A 147 -0.28 -3.04 -7.95
C ARG A 147 -1.24 -2.22 -7.06
N CYS A 148 -1.26 -0.89 -7.20
CA CYS A 148 -2.17 -0.02 -6.46
C CYS A 148 -3.65 -0.28 -6.81
N LEU A 149 -3.94 -0.55 -8.08
CA LEU A 149 -5.28 -0.92 -8.55
C LEU A 149 -5.72 -2.27 -7.97
N VAL A 150 -4.82 -3.26 -7.95
CA VAL A 150 -5.09 -4.56 -7.33
C VAL A 150 -5.39 -4.39 -5.83
N ASP A 151 -4.57 -3.65 -5.06
CA ASP A 151 -4.84 -3.35 -3.64
C ASP A 151 -6.22 -2.68 -3.46
N TYR A 152 -6.54 -1.69 -4.29
CA TYR A 152 -7.84 -1.03 -4.25
C TYR A 152 -8.99 -2.01 -4.51
N MET A 153 -8.91 -2.81 -5.57
CA MET A 153 -9.93 -3.79 -5.93
C MET A 153 -10.14 -4.82 -4.83
N LEU A 154 -9.08 -5.35 -4.24
CA LEU A 154 -9.15 -6.29 -3.12
C LEU A 154 -9.84 -5.68 -1.89
N ARG A 155 -9.56 -4.42 -1.57
CA ARG A 155 -10.21 -3.69 -0.46
C ARG A 155 -11.68 -3.37 -0.72
N ARG A 156 -12.06 -3.21 -1.99
CA ARG A 156 -13.45 -2.98 -2.44
C ARG A 156 -14.21 -4.26 -2.76
N SER A 157 -13.62 -5.42 -2.46
CA SER A 157 -14.20 -6.75 -2.70
C SER A 157 -14.35 -7.14 -4.18
N TYR A 158 -13.64 -6.50 -5.10
CA TYR A 158 -13.58 -6.84 -6.52
C TYR A 158 -12.47 -7.88 -6.79
N TYR A 159 -12.55 -9.03 -6.12
CA TYR A 159 -11.49 -10.05 -6.11
C TYR A 159 -11.20 -10.64 -7.49
N ASP A 160 -12.23 -10.98 -8.27
CA ASP A 160 -12.05 -11.61 -9.58
C ASP A 160 -11.36 -10.67 -10.57
N THR A 161 -11.72 -9.39 -10.54
CA THR A 161 -11.07 -8.35 -11.34
C THR A 161 -9.62 -8.13 -10.91
N ALA A 162 -9.36 -8.12 -9.60
CA ALA A 162 -8.01 -8.01 -9.04
C ALA A 162 -7.11 -9.16 -9.49
N MET A 163 -7.62 -10.41 -9.43
CA MET A 163 -6.89 -11.60 -9.87
C MET A 163 -6.58 -11.54 -11.37
N LYS A 164 -7.58 -11.22 -12.21
CA LYS A 164 -7.38 -11.09 -13.66
C LYS A 164 -6.36 -10.00 -14.02
N LEU A 165 -6.38 -8.86 -13.34
CA LEU A 165 -5.40 -7.78 -13.56
C LEU A 165 -3.99 -8.24 -13.18
N ALA A 166 -3.86 -8.93 -12.04
CA ALA A 166 -2.58 -9.46 -11.58
C ALA A 166 -2.00 -10.49 -12.55
N GLU A 167 -2.84 -11.39 -13.08
CA GLU A 167 -2.45 -12.40 -14.07
C GLU A 167 -2.06 -11.78 -15.41
N THR A 168 -2.89 -10.90 -15.95
CA THR A 168 -2.66 -10.27 -17.26
C THR A 168 -1.42 -9.38 -17.24
N SER A 169 -1.10 -8.78 -16.09
CA SER A 169 0.09 -7.94 -15.91
C SER A 169 1.31 -8.72 -15.42
N ASN A 170 1.18 -10.02 -15.14
CA ASN A 170 2.23 -10.87 -14.55
C ASN A 170 2.85 -10.30 -13.26
N ILE A 171 2.00 -9.83 -12.33
CA ILE A 171 2.41 -9.19 -11.06
C ILE A 171 1.95 -9.95 -9.81
N GLN A 172 1.59 -11.24 -9.92
CA GLN A 172 1.02 -12.04 -8.84
C GLN A 172 1.93 -12.07 -7.60
N ASP A 173 3.25 -12.09 -7.78
CA ASP A 173 4.22 -12.07 -6.67
C ASP A 173 4.38 -10.69 -6.02
N LEU A 174 3.91 -9.63 -6.68
CA LEU A 174 4.00 -8.25 -6.23
C LEU A 174 2.72 -7.76 -5.52
N VAL A 175 1.70 -8.60 -5.40
CA VAL A 175 0.40 -8.28 -4.81
C VAL A 175 0.02 -9.29 -3.72
N ASP A 176 -0.92 -8.90 -2.85
CA ASP A 176 -1.24 -9.63 -1.61
C ASP A 176 -2.59 -10.37 -1.68
N ILE A 177 -2.93 -10.98 -2.82
CA ILE A 177 -4.25 -11.60 -3.08
C ILE A 177 -4.63 -12.60 -1.97
N ASP A 178 -3.74 -13.53 -1.62
CA ASP A 178 -4.03 -14.57 -0.62
C ASP A 178 -4.35 -13.99 0.76
N VAL A 179 -3.64 -12.91 1.13
CA VAL A 179 -3.83 -12.21 2.41
C VAL A 179 -5.21 -11.58 2.47
N PHE A 180 -5.67 -10.99 1.37
CA PHE A 180 -7.03 -10.44 1.27
C PHE A 180 -8.12 -11.52 1.14
N GLN A 181 -7.80 -12.69 0.59
CA GLN A 181 -8.72 -13.84 0.58
C GLN A 181 -8.94 -14.41 1.99
N GLU A 182 -7.90 -14.47 2.83
CA GLU A 182 -8.07 -14.81 4.26
C GLU A 182 -9.00 -13.82 4.96
N ALA A 183 -8.79 -12.52 4.73
CA ALA A 183 -9.65 -11.48 5.28
C ALA A 183 -11.09 -11.57 4.78
N ARG A 184 -11.28 -11.88 3.50
CA ARG A 184 -12.59 -12.06 2.87
C ARG A 184 -13.42 -13.10 3.61
N ARG A 185 -12.84 -14.27 3.93
CA ARG A 185 -13.56 -15.34 4.66
C ARG A 185 -14.09 -14.86 6.01
N VAL A 186 -13.31 -14.05 6.73
CA VAL A 186 -13.74 -13.48 8.02
C VAL A 186 -14.83 -12.44 7.82
N ILE A 187 -14.69 -11.56 6.82
CA ILE A 187 -15.68 -10.52 6.52
C ILE A 187 -17.02 -11.14 6.11
N GLU A 188 -17.02 -12.11 5.19
CA GLU A 188 -18.23 -12.81 4.74
C GLU A 188 -18.91 -13.56 5.89
N ALA A 189 -18.12 -14.21 6.77
CA ALA A 189 -18.67 -14.86 7.96
C ALA A 189 -19.36 -13.86 8.90
N LEU A 190 -18.73 -12.72 9.18
CA LEU A 190 -19.32 -11.66 10.00
C LEU A 190 -20.60 -11.09 9.37
N GLN A 191 -20.62 -10.89 8.06
CA GLN A 191 -21.83 -10.47 7.33
C GLN A 191 -22.96 -11.51 7.44
N ASN A 192 -22.60 -12.79 7.48
CA ASN A 192 -23.53 -13.91 7.70
C ASN A 192 -23.81 -14.20 9.19
N ARG A 193 -23.42 -13.28 10.09
CA ARG A 193 -23.63 -13.37 11.55
C ARG A 193 -22.90 -14.53 12.24
N ASP A 194 -21.80 -14.98 11.66
CA ASP A 194 -20.90 -15.97 12.24
C ASP A 194 -19.60 -15.31 12.73
N VAL A 195 -19.39 -15.33 14.04
CA VAL A 195 -18.17 -14.80 14.67
C VAL A 195 -17.01 -15.82 14.70
N SER A 196 -17.26 -17.09 14.38
CA SER A 196 -16.31 -18.18 14.59
C SER A 196 -14.99 -17.96 13.85
N PRO A 197 -14.98 -17.58 12.56
CA PRO A 197 -13.74 -17.29 11.84
C PRO A 197 -13.00 -16.08 12.39
N ALA A 198 -13.72 -15.06 12.84
CA ALA A 198 -13.12 -13.86 13.44
C ALA A 198 -12.46 -14.18 14.79
N LEU A 199 -13.09 -15.01 15.61
CA LEU A 199 -12.54 -15.48 16.89
C LEU A 199 -11.32 -16.39 16.69
N ALA A 200 -11.33 -17.26 15.68
CA ALA A 200 -10.16 -18.05 15.30
C ALA A 200 -9.00 -17.13 14.89
N TRP A 201 -9.27 -16.11 14.07
CA TRP A 201 -8.28 -15.09 13.71
C TRP A 201 -7.74 -14.33 14.94
N CYS A 202 -8.59 -14.01 15.92
CA CYS A 202 -8.15 -13.42 17.19
C CYS A 202 -7.21 -14.34 17.97
N ALA A 203 -7.53 -15.64 18.03
CA ALA A 203 -6.70 -16.63 18.72
C ALA A 203 -5.31 -16.78 18.07
N GLU A 204 -5.25 -16.83 16.73
CA GLU A 204 -4.00 -16.87 15.97
C GLU A 204 -3.12 -15.64 16.23
N ASN A 205 -3.74 -14.47 16.40
CA ASN A 205 -3.05 -13.18 16.52
C ASN A 205 -3.02 -12.62 17.96
N LYS A 206 -3.37 -13.43 18.96
CA LYS A 206 -3.61 -13.02 20.36
C LYS A 206 -2.50 -12.15 20.96
N SER A 207 -1.23 -12.53 20.78
CA SER A 207 -0.10 -11.80 21.35
C SER A 207 0.05 -10.39 20.76
N ARG A 208 -0.27 -10.23 19.47
CA ARG A 208 -0.20 -8.95 18.76
C ARG A 208 -1.37 -8.06 19.10
N LEU A 209 -2.58 -8.63 19.14
CA LEU A 209 -3.80 -7.93 19.56
C LEU A 209 -3.72 -7.45 21.01
N LYS A 210 -3.09 -8.24 21.90
CA LYS A 210 -2.83 -7.82 23.28
C LYS A 210 -1.86 -6.64 23.35
N LYS A 211 -0.79 -6.64 22.55
CA LYS A 211 0.17 -5.52 22.47
C LYS A 211 -0.48 -4.24 21.93
N SER A 212 -1.39 -4.36 20.97
CA SER A 212 -2.14 -3.22 20.42
C SER A 212 -3.32 -2.77 21.29
N LYS A 213 -3.58 -3.46 22.41
CA LYS A 213 -4.76 -3.26 23.29
C LYS A 213 -6.08 -3.29 22.52
N SER A 214 -6.18 -4.18 21.54
CA SER A 214 -7.39 -4.32 20.73
C SER A 214 -8.58 -4.77 21.57
N LYS A 215 -9.75 -4.16 21.31
CA LYS A 215 -11.04 -4.57 21.89
C LYS A 215 -11.82 -5.55 20.99
N PHE A 216 -11.27 -5.95 19.85
CA PHE A 216 -12.03 -6.67 18.82
C PHE A 216 -12.57 -8.03 19.31
N GLU A 217 -11.73 -8.85 19.96
CA GLU A 217 -12.17 -10.13 20.54
C GLU A 217 -13.30 -9.92 21.55
N PHE A 218 -13.19 -8.87 22.38
CA PHE A 218 -14.22 -8.55 23.36
C PHE A 218 -15.55 -8.18 22.69
N GLN A 219 -15.54 -7.34 21.65
CA GLN A 219 -16.75 -6.97 20.91
C GLN A 219 -17.40 -8.17 20.20
N LEU A 220 -16.61 -9.08 19.61
CA LEU A 220 -17.14 -10.33 19.04
C LEU A 220 -17.86 -11.19 20.08
N ARG A 221 -17.26 -11.34 21.28
CA ARG A 221 -17.85 -12.11 22.38
C ARG A 221 -19.13 -11.47 22.93
N LEU A 222 -19.19 -10.13 22.96
CA LEU A 222 -20.43 -9.41 23.29
C LEU A 222 -21.52 -9.67 22.24
N GLN A 223 -21.18 -9.60 20.95
CA GLN A 223 -22.15 -9.86 19.89
C GLN A 223 -22.69 -11.29 19.95
N GLU A 224 -21.83 -12.30 20.14
CA GLU A 224 -22.25 -13.70 20.29
C GLU A 224 -23.21 -13.87 21.49
N PHE A 225 -22.95 -13.20 22.61
CA PHE A 225 -23.88 -13.16 23.74
C PHE A 225 -25.22 -12.51 23.36
N ILE A 226 -25.22 -11.37 22.66
CA ILE A 226 -26.43 -10.68 22.23
C ILE A 226 -27.27 -11.57 21.30
N GLU A 227 -26.64 -12.34 20.41
CA GLU A 227 -27.36 -13.30 19.55
C GLU A 227 -27.98 -14.46 20.34
N LEU A 228 -27.30 -14.95 21.39
CA LEU A 228 -27.90 -15.95 22.30
C LEU A 228 -29.13 -15.41 23.02
N VAL A 229 -29.10 -14.14 23.44
CA VAL A 229 -30.26 -13.46 24.04
C VAL A 229 -31.37 -13.25 23.01
N ARG A 230 -31.02 -12.86 21.77
CA ARG A 230 -32.00 -12.71 20.67
C ARG A 230 -32.72 -14.02 20.36
N ALA A 231 -32.03 -15.16 20.45
CA ALA A 231 -32.59 -16.50 20.29
C ALA A 231 -33.37 -17.01 21.52
N GLU A 232 -33.62 -16.15 22.51
CA GLU A 232 -34.30 -16.44 23.78
C GLU A 232 -33.65 -17.56 24.61
N ASN A 233 -32.37 -17.84 24.38
CA ASN A 233 -31.64 -18.89 25.07
C ASN A 233 -30.86 -18.36 26.28
N ASN A 234 -31.59 -17.77 27.23
CA ASN A 234 -31.04 -17.05 28.38
C ASN A 234 -30.06 -17.88 29.22
N MET A 235 -30.36 -19.16 29.43
CA MET A 235 -29.52 -20.04 30.24
C MET A 235 -28.15 -20.28 29.57
N ARG A 236 -28.13 -20.50 28.25
CA ARG A 236 -26.87 -20.60 27.50
C ARG A 236 -26.14 -19.26 27.47
N ALA A 237 -26.83 -18.14 27.31
CA ALA A 237 -26.23 -16.80 27.33
C ALA A 237 -25.51 -16.52 28.67
N ILE A 238 -26.14 -16.83 29.82
CA ILE A 238 -25.53 -16.65 31.14
C ILE A 238 -24.30 -17.56 31.31
N THR A 239 -24.40 -18.82 30.89
CA THR A 239 -23.29 -19.78 30.95
C THR A 239 -22.12 -19.32 30.09
N TYR A 240 -22.41 -18.84 28.88
CA TYR A 240 -21.46 -18.27 27.95
C TYR A 240 -20.76 -17.03 28.54
N ALA A 241 -21.51 -16.09 29.12
CA ALA A 241 -20.97 -14.88 29.72
C ALA A 241 -19.99 -15.21 30.86
N ARG A 242 -20.35 -16.15 31.75
CA ARG A 242 -19.45 -16.61 32.82
C ARG A 242 -18.15 -17.20 32.29
N LYS A 243 -18.23 -17.97 31.19
CA LYS A 243 -17.07 -18.64 30.61
C LYS A 243 -16.15 -17.70 29.82
N HIS A 244 -16.73 -16.82 29.00
CA HIS A 244 -15.98 -16.04 28.01
C HIS A 244 -15.83 -14.57 28.40
N LEU A 245 -16.82 -13.97 29.05
CA LEU A 245 -16.83 -12.53 29.33
C LEU A 245 -16.23 -12.14 30.69
N ALA A 246 -16.17 -13.08 31.65
CA ALA A 246 -15.71 -12.81 33.02
C ALA A 246 -14.30 -12.19 33.10
N GLN A 247 -13.39 -12.57 32.19
CA GLN A 247 -12.02 -12.04 32.16
C GLN A 247 -11.93 -10.52 31.90
N TRP A 248 -13.00 -9.91 31.37
CA TRP A 248 -13.08 -8.46 31.13
C TRP A 248 -13.90 -7.71 32.19
N GLY A 249 -14.33 -8.39 33.25
CA GLY A 249 -15.12 -7.80 34.33
C GLY A 249 -14.42 -6.64 35.04
N SER A 250 -13.09 -6.65 35.15
CA SER A 250 -12.32 -5.57 35.79
C SER A 250 -12.07 -4.37 34.87
N THR A 251 -12.02 -4.57 33.55
CA THR A 251 -11.62 -3.53 32.58
C THR A 251 -12.79 -2.94 31.80
N HIS A 252 -13.87 -3.69 31.59
CA HIS A 252 -15.00 -3.31 30.73
C HIS A 252 -16.37 -3.49 31.40
N LEU A 253 -16.43 -3.38 32.73
CA LEU A 253 -17.64 -3.62 33.53
C LEU A 253 -18.87 -2.86 33.03
N LYS A 254 -18.73 -1.58 32.66
CA LYS A 254 -19.87 -0.75 32.19
C LYS A 254 -20.48 -1.27 30.89
N GLU A 255 -19.64 -1.66 29.92
CA GLU A 255 -20.09 -2.26 28.66
C GLU A 255 -20.75 -3.61 28.92
N LEU A 256 -20.15 -4.43 29.80
CA LEU A 256 -20.73 -5.71 30.22
C LEU A 256 -22.10 -5.54 30.89
N GLN A 257 -22.25 -4.63 31.84
CA GLN A 257 -23.53 -4.36 32.50
C GLN A 257 -24.60 -3.92 31.50
N ARG A 258 -24.23 -3.06 30.53
CA ARG A 258 -25.14 -2.63 29.47
C ARG A 258 -25.59 -3.79 28.60
N VAL A 259 -24.70 -4.69 28.23
CA VAL A 259 -25.04 -5.88 27.43
C VAL A 259 -25.81 -6.90 28.26
N MET A 260 -25.47 -7.13 29.52
CA MET A 260 -26.20 -8.05 30.40
C MET A 260 -27.65 -7.60 30.64
N ALA A 261 -27.92 -6.29 30.61
CA ALA A 261 -29.27 -5.75 30.70
C ALA A 261 -30.18 -6.19 29.53
N THR A 262 -29.64 -6.68 28.41
CA THR A 262 -30.46 -7.22 27.31
C THR A 262 -31.20 -8.50 27.68
N LEU A 263 -30.80 -9.18 28.76
CA LEU A 263 -31.58 -10.28 29.35
C LEU A 263 -32.96 -9.82 29.85
N ALA A 264 -33.08 -8.56 30.28
CA ALA A 264 -34.34 -7.92 30.65
C ALA A 264 -34.95 -7.15 29.47
N PHE A 265 -34.14 -6.37 28.75
CA PHE A 265 -34.53 -5.63 27.56
C PHE A 265 -34.23 -6.44 26.30
N LYS A 266 -35.16 -7.34 25.95
CA LYS A 266 -35.06 -8.24 24.79
C LYS A 266 -35.01 -7.51 23.45
N SER A 267 -34.86 -8.28 22.36
CA SER A 267 -34.74 -7.79 20.98
C SER A 267 -35.91 -6.92 20.48
N ASN A 268 -37.09 -7.03 21.08
CA ASN A 268 -38.28 -6.23 20.76
C ASN A 268 -38.43 -4.96 21.65
N THR A 269 -37.38 -4.57 22.37
CA THR A 269 -37.42 -3.39 23.25
C THR A 269 -37.57 -2.08 22.48
N GLU A 270 -38.41 -1.18 22.99
CA GLU A 270 -38.50 0.21 22.50
C GLU A 270 -37.51 1.17 23.17
N CYS A 271 -36.76 0.68 24.17
CA CYS A 271 -35.71 1.48 24.79
C CYS A 271 -34.53 1.62 23.82
N SER A 272 -34.35 2.82 23.25
CA SER A 272 -33.35 3.13 22.22
C SER A 272 -31.92 2.70 22.61
N THR A 273 -31.56 2.82 23.89
CA THR A 273 -30.24 2.44 24.42
C THR A 273 -29.91 0.96 24.20
N TYR A 274 -30.89 0.07 24.32
CA TYR A 274 -30.72 -1.37 24.18
C TYR A 274 -31.14 -1.86 22.79
N LYS A 275 -32.13 -1.21 22.16
CA LYS A 275 -32.55 -1.47 20.77
C LYS A 275 -31.36 -1.42 19.81
N ALA A 276 -30.50 -0.40 19.98
CA ALA A 276 -29.29 -0.24 19.15
C ALA A 276 -28.32 -1.43 19.20
N LEU A 277 -28.27 -2.20 20.31
CA LEU A 277 -27.41 -3.38 20.44
C LEU A 277 -27.91 -4.56 19.59
N PHE A 278 -29.19 -4.58 19.25
CA PHE A 278 -29.79 -5.59 18.39
C PHE A 278 -29.91 -5.13 16.93
N GLU A 279 -29.40 -3.96 16.56
CA GLU A 279 -29.45 -3.51 15.17
C GLU A 279 -28.48 -4.31 14.29
N PRO A 280 -28.85 -4.61 13.02
CA PRO A 280 -27.95 -5.27 12.07
C PRO A 280 -26.63 -4.51 11.88
N LYS A 281 -26.62 -3.18 12.03
CA LYS A 281 -25.41 -2.35 11.90
C LYS A 281 -24.28 -2.74 12.84
N GLN A 282 -24.56 -3.44 13.94
CA GLN A 282 -23.52 -3.93 14.84
C GLN A 282 -22.55 -4.87 14.11
N TRP A 283 -23.05 -5.64 13.15
CA TRP A 283 -22.22 -6.50 12.31
C TRP A 283 -21.35 -5.69 11.35
N ASP A 284 -21.86 -4.61 10.76
CA ASP A 284 -21.06 -3.70 9.92
C ASP A 284 -19.93 -3.05 10.73
N LEU A 285 -20.20 -2.64 11.98
CA LEU A 285 -19.19 -2.12 12.90
C LEU A 285 -18.11 -3.15 13.23
N LEU A 286 -18.48 -4.42 13.42
CA LEU A 286 -17.52 -5.51 13.63
C LEU A 286 -16.67 -5.78 12.39
N VAL A 287 -17.27 -5.71 11.19
CA VAL A 287 -16.53 -5.83 9.92
C VAL A 287 -15.53 -4.69 9.78
N ASP A 288 -15.92 -3.45 10.08
CA ASP A 288 -15.02 -2.31 9.99
C ASP A 288 -13.92 -2.36 11.06
N GLN A 289 -14.24 -2.79 12.27
CA GLN A 289 -13.25 -3.02 13.32
C GLN A 289 -12.26 -4.13 12.92
N PHE A 290 -12.75 -5.21 12.30
CA PHE A 290 -11.89 -6.25 11.75
C PHE A 290 -10.94 -5.70 10.69
N LYS A 291 -11.46 -4.94 9.70
CA LYS A 291 -10.63 -4.32 8.65
C LYS A 291 -9.53 -3.43 9.24
N GLN A 292 -9.85 -2.66 10.28
CA GLN A 292 -8.88 -1.80 10.96
C GLN A 292 -7.78 -2.61 11.65
N GLU A 293 -8.15 -3.63 12.42
CA GLU A 293 -7.17 -4.51 13.10
C GLU A 293 -6.35 -5.31 12.11
N PHE A 294 -6.95 -5.78 11.02
CA PHE A 294 -6.29 -6.47 9.93
C PHE A 294 -5.23 -5.59 9.27
N CYS A 295 -5.58 -4.36 8.87
CA CYS A 295 -4.62 -3.43 8.28
C CYS A 295 -3.48 -3.12 9.25
N LYS A 296 -3.80 -2.86 10.52
CA LYS A 296 -2.81 -2.59 11.58
C LYS A 296 -1.87 -3.79 11.80
N LEU A 297 -2.40 -5.02 11.75
CA LEU A 297 -1.63 -6.24 11.86
C LEU A 297 -0.61 -6.38 10.72
N TYR A 298 -1.03 -6.16 9.48
CA TYR A 298 -0.12 -6.29 8.32
C TYR A 298 0.71 -5.03 8.05
N GLY A 299 0.54 -3.95 8.83
CA GLY A 299 1.23 -2.68 8.61
C GLY A 299 0.77 -1.98 7.34
N MET A 300 -0.49 -2.21 6.96
CA MET A 300 -1.13 -1.57 5.82
C MET A 300 -1.79 -0.26 6.23
N THR A 301 -1.96 0.60 5.23
CA THR A 301 -2.84 1.76 5.32
C THR A 301 -4.30 1.33 5.47
N LEU A 302 -5.11 2.13 6.16
CA LEU A 302 -6.56 1.91 6.26
C LEU A 302 -7.23 2.26 4.93
N GLU A 303 -6.91 3.45 4.42
CA GLU A 303 -7.33 3.90 3.10
C GLU A 303 -6.51 3.21 2.02
N PRO A 304 -7.12 2.79 0.89
CA PRO A 304 -6.39 2.24 -0.25
C PRO A 304 -5.29 3.18 -0.75
N LEU A 305 -4.16 2.62 -1.19
CA LEU A 305 -3.02 3.41 -1.69
C LEU A 305 -3.39 4.32 -2.86
N LEU A 306 -4.30 3.86 -3.73
CA LEU A 306 -4.82 4.66 -4.84
C LEU A 306 -5.46 5.97 -4.35
N ASN A 307 -6.27 5.93 -3.28
CA ASN A 307 -6.91 7.11 -2.72
C ASN A 307 -5.86 8.08 -2.17
N ILE A 308 -4.88 7.56 -1.43
CA ILE A 308 -3.81 8.36 -0.83
C ILE A 308 -2.99 9.06 -1.91
N PHE A 309 -2.55 8.34 -2.95
CA PHE A 309 -1.75 8.92 -4.03
C PHE A 309 -2.56 9.92 -4.87
N LEU A 310 -3.83 9.63 -5.14
CA LEU A 310 -4.69 10.55 -5.87
C LEU A 310 -4.91 11.84 -5.08
N GLN A 311 -5.21 11.76 -3.78
CA GLN A 311 -5.36 12.93 -2.93
C GLN A 311 -4.06 13.73 -2.81
N ALA A 312 -2.92 13.07 -2.65
CA ALA A 312 -1.62 13.72 -2.60
C ALA A 312 -1.30 14.45 -3.90
N GLY A 313 -1.51 13.79 -5.06
CA GLY A 313 -1.32 14.38 -6.38
C GLY A 313 -2.24 15.57 -6.64
N LEU A 314 -3.54 15.43 -6.35
CA LEU A 314 -4.50 16.52 -6.50
C LEU A 314 -4.17 17.70 -5.57
N SER A 315 -3.76 17.44 -4.32
CA SER A 315 -3.35 18.50 -3.39
C SER A 315 -2.10 19.26 -3.88
N ALA A 316 -1.15 18.56 -4.49
CA ALA A 316 0.05 19.17 -5.05
C ALA A 316 -0.26 20.08 -6.25
N LEU A 317 -1.25 19.72 -7.06
CA LEU A 317 -1.69 20.44 -8.25
C LEU A 317 -2.75 21.52 -7.97
N LYS A 318 -3.49 21.41 -6.87
CA LYS A 318 -4.61 22.31 -6.56
C LYS A 318 -4.13 23.73 -6.29
N THR A 319 -4.35 24.62 -7.24
CA THR A 319 -4.15 26.07 -7.11
C THR A 319 -5.50 26.80 -7.19
N PRO A 320 -5.59 28.06 -6.71
CA PRO A 320 -6.80 28.87 -6.88
C PRO A 320 -7.22 29.04 -8.35
N PHE A 321 -6.26 29.05 -9.28
CA PHE A 321 -6.50 29.24 -10.72
C PHE A 321 -7.05 27.99 -11.44
N CYS A 322 -7.02 26.82 -10.81
CA CYS A 322 -7.54 25.57 -11.39
C CYS A 322 -9.06 25.59 -11.60
N TYR A 323 -9.75 26.62 -11.10
CA TYR A 323 -11.20 26.79 -11.19
C TYR A 323 -11.61 27.91 -12.16
N ASP A 324 -10.62 28.55 -12.80
CA ASP A 324 -10.86 29.63 -13.76
C ASP A 324 -11.13 29.07 -15.17
N ASP A 325 -11.89 29.82 -15.99
CA ASP A 325 -12.30 29.39 -17.33
C ASP A 325 -11.10 29.28 -18.30
N ASP A 326 -10.02 30.01 -18.02
CA ASP A 326 -8.77 30.02 -18.79
C ASP A 326 -7.77 28.92 -18.36
N CYS A 327 -8.17 28.00 -17.49
CA CYS A 327 -7.32 26.90 -17.05
C CYS A 327 -6.90 26.00 -18.24
N THR A 328 -5.60 25.69 -18.33
CA THR A 328 -5.07 24.84 -19.41
C THR A 328 -5.69 23.45 -19.37
N LYS A 329 -6.05 22.89 -20.54
CA LYS A 329 -6.55 21.51 -20.69
C LYS A 329 -5.59 20.42 -20.19
N GLU A 330 -4.32 20.77 -20.03
CA GLU A 330 -3.27 19.90 -19.46
C GLU A 330 -3.35 19.80 -17.93
N ASP A 331 -4.07 20.69 -17.25
CA ASP A 331 -4.32 20.60 -15.83
C ASP A 331 -5.40 19.54 -15.57
N PRO A 332 -5.14 18.47 -14.80
CA PRO A 332 -6.16 17.49 -14.43
C PRO A 332 -7.38 18.12 -13.76
N LEU A 333 -7.20 19.23 -13.04
CA LEU A 333 -8.28 19.97 -12.38
C LEU A 333 -9.11 20.83 -13.34
N SER A 334 -8.77 20.87 -14.63
CA SER A 334 -9.68 21.38 -15.67
C SER A 334 -10.91 20.47 -15.85
N GLN A 335 -10.84 19.20 -15.41
CA GLN A 335 -11.96 18.27 -15.46
C GLN A 335 -12.82 18.33 -14.19
N GLU A 336 -14.14 18.36 -14.36
CA GLU A 336 -15.09 18.47 -13.25
C GLU A 336 -14.99 17.30 -12.25
N SER A 337 -14.73 16.08 -12.74
CA SER A 337 -14.56 14.88 -11.91
C SER A 337 -13.41 15.03 -10.92
N PHE A 338 -12.24 15.49 -11.38
CA PHE A 338 -11.08 15.74 -10.53
C PHE A 338 -11.29 16.94 -9.60
N ARG A 339 -12.00 17.99 -10.04
CA ARG A 339 -12.37 19.11 -9.15
C ARG A 339 -13.24 18.68 -7.98
N LYS A 340 -14.22 17.81 -8.22
CA LYS A 340 -15.08 17.26 -7.16
C LYS A 340 -14.26 16.48 -6.13
N LEU A 341 -13.31 15.66 -6.58
CA LEU A 341 -12.40 14.92 -5.70
C LEU A 341 -11.45 15.83 -4.93
N ALA A 342 -11.01 16.94 -5.56
CA ALA A 342 -10.07 17.88 -4.96
C ALA A 342 -10.73 18.90 -4.02
N LEU A 343 -12.05 19.04 -4.02
CA LEU A 343 -12.77 20.04 -3.22
C LEU A 343 -12.37 20.06 -1.72
N PRO A 344 -12.35 18.93 -0.99
CA PRO A 344 -12.00 18.91 0.43
C PRO A 344 -10.49 19.05 0.70
N LEU A 345 -9.64 19.02 -0.35
CA LEU A 345 -8.19 19.02 -0.21
C LEU A 345 -7.63 20.43 -0.02
N PRO A 346 -6.47 20.59 0.66
CA PRO A 346 -5.83 21.89 0.78
C PRO A 346 -5.30 22.39 -0.56
N PHE A 347 -5.19 23.71 -0.71
CA PHE A 347 -4.46 24.31 -1.83
C PHE A 347 -2.95 24.14 -1.65
N SER A 348 -2.26 23.94 -2.76
CA SER A 348 -0.81 23.88 -2.85
C SER A 348 -0.21 25.21 -2.41
N LYS A 349 0.68 25.18 -1.40
CA LYS A 349 1.44 26.34 -0.95
C LYS A 349 2.79 26.37 -1.68
N GLN A 350 2.83 27.06 -2.81
CA GLN A 350 4.08 27.33 -3.53
C GLN A 350 4.60 28.70 -3.07
N HIS A 351 5.76 28.73 -2.40
CA HIS A 351 6.41 29.99 -2.02
C HIS A 351 7.07 30.70 -3.21
N HIS A 352 7.48 29.94 -4.22
CA HIS A 352 8.09 30.46 -5.45
C HIS A 352 7.41 29.83 -6.66
N SER A 353 7.05 30.67 -7.63
CA SER A 353 6.54 30.20 -8.92
C SER A 353 7.66 29.50 -9.70
N LYS A 354 7.35 28.30 -10.21
CA LYS A 354 8.24 27.56 -11.11
C LYS A 354 7.67 27.62 -12.52
N LEU A 355 8.45 28.12 -13.47
CA LEU A 355 8.05 28.13 -14.88
C LEU A 355 8.40 26.80 -15.54
N VAL A 356 7.46 26.25 -16.30
CA VAL A 356 7.66 25.06 -17.11
C VAL A 356 7.48 25.45 -18.57
N CYS A 357 8.44 25.07 -19.42
CA CYS A 357 8.40 25.46 -20.81
C CYS A 357 7.23 24.82 -21.55
N TYR A 358 6.48 25.63 -22.30
CA TYR A 358 5.35 25.12 -23.09
C TYR A 358 5.74 24.09 -24.14
N ILE A 359 6.95 24.21 -24.73
CA ILE A 359 7.44 23.35 -25.81
C ILE A 359 8.12 22.11 -25.25
N THR A 360 9.17 22.28 -24.43
CA THR A 360 9.98 21.15 -23.95
C THR A 360 9.37 20.43 -22.74
N LYS A 361 8.41 21.06 -22.06
CA LYS A 361 7.85 20.59 -20.77
C LYS A 361 8.89 20.47 -19.66
N GLU A 362 10.09 21.01 -19.86
CA GLU A 362 11.15 21.07 -18.85
C GLU A 362 10.99 22.29 -17.95
N LEU A 363 11.52 22.19 -16.74
CA LEU A 363 11.64 23.31 -15.81
C LEU A 363 12.52 24.40 -16.44
N MET A 364 12.14 25.65 -16.21
CA MET A 364 12.88 26.83 -16.61
C MET A 364 13.59 27.40 -15.39
N ASP A 365 14.89 27.17 -15.32
CA ASP A 365 15.74 27.43 -14.15
C ASP A 365 17.05 28.13 -14.57
N THR A 366 18.05 28.13 -13.70
CA THR A 366 19.35 28.76 -13.98
C THR A 366 20.07 28.13 -15.17
N GLU A 367 19.92 26.82 -15.39
CA GLU A 367 20.55 26.09 -16.50
C GLU A 367 19.72 26.18 -17.78
N ASN A 368 18.40 26.35 -17.66
CA ASN A 368 17.47 26.47 -18.78
C ASN A 368 16.57 27.73 -18.65
N PRO A 369 17.13 28.94 -18.71
CA PRO A 369 16.42 30.14 -18.31
C PRO A 369 15.27 30.53 -19.23
N PRO A 370 14.30 31.32 -18.72
CA PRO A 370 13.24 31.90 -19.53
C PRO A 370 13.75 32.97 -20.51
N LEU A 371 13.35 32.83 -21.76
CA LEU A 371 13.49 33.83 -22.82
C LEU A 371 12.10 34.29 -23.28
N VAL A 372 11.97 35.60 -23.46
CA VAL A 372 10.73 36.30 -23.85
C VAL A 372 10.81 36.68 -25.32
N LEU A 373 9.80 36.31 -26.10
CA LEU A 373 9.64 36.74 -27.48
C LEU A 373 9.06 38.17 -27.55
N PRO A 374 9.17 38.86 -28.69
CA PRO A 374 8.61 40.21 -28.86
C PRO A 374 7.10 40.33 -28.61
N ASN A 375 6.34 39.24 -28.72
CA ASN A 375 4.92 39.17 -28.38
C ASN A 375 4.64 38.89 -26.90
N GLY A 376 5.66 38.87 -26.03
CA GLY A 376 5.54 38.67 -24.59
C GLY A 376 5.42 37.21 -24.14
N TYR A 377 5.40 36.23 -25.05
CA TYR A 377 5.38 34.83 -24.67
C TYR A 377 6.77 34.34 -24.23
N VAL A 378 6.79 33.47 -23.22
CA VAL A 378 8.01 33.00 -22.57
C VAL A 378 8.24 31.52 -22.84
N TYR A 379 9.45 31.16 -23.27
CA TYR A 379 9.88 29.78 -23.51
C TYR A 379 11.30 29.56 -23.00
N SER A 380 11.74 28.31 -22.89
CA SER A 380 13.07 27.99 -22.39
C SER A 380 14.14 28.22 -23.45
N THR A 381 15.34 28.58 -23.02
CA THR A 381 16.50 28.71 -23.90
C THR A 381 16.70 27.47 -24.75
N LYS A 382 16.68 26.26 -24.16
CA LYS A 382 16.81 25.00 -24.90
C LYS A 382 15.78 24.86 -26.01
N ALA A 383 14.51 25.20 -25.73
CA ALA A 383 13.43 25.10 -26.72
C ALA A 383 13.67 26.04 -27.92
N LEU A 384 14.07 27.28 -27.64
CA LEU A 384 14.26 28.30 -28.66
C LEU A 384 15.54 28.08 -29.47
N GLU A 385 16.62 27.62 -28.84
CA GLU A 385 17.86 27.25 -29.54
C GLU A 385 17.64 26.06 -30.48
N ASP A 386 16.91 25.05 -30.02
CA ASP A 386 16.64 23.87 -30.85
C ASP A 386 15.71 24.23 -32.03
N MET A 387 14.74 25.11 -31.80
CA MET A 387 13.89 25.65 -32.86
C MET A 387 14.69 26.48 -33.87
N ALA A 388 15.56 27.37 -33.41
CA ALA A 388 16.40 28.20 -34.27
C ALA A 388 17.38 27.35 -35.08
N ARG A 389 17.98 26.30 -34.47
CA ARG A 389 18.86 25.35 -35.18
C ARG A 389 18.14 24.63 -36.33
N ARG A 390 16.88 24.25 -36.13
CA ARG A 390 16.08 23.55 -37.16
C ARG A 390 15.56 24.48 -38.26
N ASN A 391 15.37 25.76 -37.96
CA ASN A 391 14.69 26.72 -38.83
C ASN A 391 15.60 27.87 -39.32
N ASN A 392 16.89 27.59 -39.54
CA ASN A 392 17.88 28.56 -40.05
C ASN A 392 17.90 29.90 -39.26
N GLY A 393 17.88 29.82 -37.93
CA GLY A 393 17.92 30.98 -37.03
C GLY A 393 16.57 31.66 -36.77
N LYS A 394 15.48 31.21 -37.40
CA LYS A 394 14.13 31.74 -37.19
C LYS A 394 13.39 30.97 -36.10
N ILE A 395 12.69 31.71 -35.25
CA ILE A 395 11.84 31.16 -34.19
C ILE A 395 10.40 31.50 -34.53
N THR A 396 9.52 30.51 -34.48
CA THR A 396 8.07 30.72 -34.68
C THR A 396 7.35 30.44 -33.37
N CYS A 397 6.64 31.44 -32.84
CA CYS A 397 5.86 31.28 -31.62
C CYS A 397 4.71 30.28 -31.87
N PRO A 398 4.67 29.12 -31.17
CA PRO A 398 3.66 28.09 -31.42
C PRO A 398 2.23 28.54 -31.06
N ARG A 399 2.08 29.60 -30.26
CA ARG A 399 0.78 30.11 -29.81
C ARG A 399 0.19 31.19 -30.70
N THR A 400 1.03 31.95 -31.42
CA THR A 400 0.58 33.14 -32.19
C THR A 400 1.04 33.13 -33.64
N GLY A 401 1.97 32.25 -34.02
CA GLY A 401 2.58 32.21 -35.34
C GLY A 401 3.61 33.32 -35.62
N LEU A 402 3.90 34.21 -34.64
CA LEU A 402 4.91 35.25 -34.81
C LEU A 402 6.28 34.63 -35.13
N VAL A 403 6.94 35.13 -36.18
CA VAL A 403 8.31 34.74 -36.54
C VAL A 403 9.28 35.84 -36.12
N CYS A 404 10.32 35.50 -35.37
CA CYS A 404 11.38 36.42 -34.96
C CYS A 404 12.78 35.79 -35.04
N SER A 405 13.83 36.60 -34.96
CA SER A 405 15.21 36.13 -34.86
C SER A 405 15.55 35.77 -33.42
N TYR A 406 16.54 34.91 -33.22
CA TYR A 406 17.09 34.61 -31.89
C TYR A 406 17.66 35.86 -31.19
N THR A 407 18.15 36.83 -31.97
CA THR A 407 18.67 38.12 -31.46
C THR A 407 17.61 39.00 -30.81
N ASP A 408 16.33 38.76 -31.12
CA ASP A 408 15.22 39.59 -30.67
C ASP A 408 14.67 39.13 -29.31
N LEU A 409 15.24 38.05 -28.75
CA LEU A 409 14.81 37.46 -27.50
C LEU A 409 15.43 38.18 -26.30
N VAL A 410 14.63 38.38 -25.25
CA VAL A 410 15.09 39.00 -24.00
C VAL A 410 15.05 37.97 -22.87
N LYS A 411 16.09 37.94 -22.03
CA LYS A 411 16.10 37.07 -20.85
C LYS A 411 15.14 37.60 -19.78
N ALA A 412 14.25 36.74 -19.30
CA ALA A 412 13.42 37.04 -18.14
C ALA A 412 14.12 36.63 -16.84
N TYR A 413 13.86 37.38 -15.78
CA TYR A 413 14.31 37.07 -14.43
C TYR A 413 13.08 36.93 -13.55
N ILE A 414 13.00 35.83 -12.81
CA ILE A 414 11.92 35.55 -11.87
C ILE A 414 12.50 35.76 -10.48
N SER A 415 11.90 36.67 -9.71
CA SER A 415 12.27 36.95 -8.31
C SER A 415 11.37 36.19 -7.34
#